data_AF-A0A7X7NDX0-F1
#
_entry.id   AF-A0A7X7NDX0-F1
#
_cell.length_a   1.000
_cell.length_b   1.000
_cell.length_c   1.000
_cell.angle_alpha   90.00
_cell.angle_beta   90.00
_cell.angle_gamma   90.00
#
_symmetry.space_group_name_H-M   'P 1'
#
loop_
_entity.id
_entity.type
_entity.pdbx_description
1 polymer ?
#
loop_
_entity_poly.entity_id
_entity_poly.type
_entity_poly.pdbx_seq_one_letter_code
_entity_poly.pdbx_strand_id
1 'polypeptide(L)'
;MRKPTEQDCNTSNRRRFAELTAVLLICVLIVNGLIFSVSAASRGAKAAAGIGIPVVAVGTGIAVYFTARNAKRDRLHGDTVIAQVNICLDSATHLFKADSFYRSAEQLRRVLPLWAEYSYYLQKRELPARPGGKDSINSAISRCDFLYSLSDQVLIADSFTAALPDDPDILAASDRHQLFPAIAGCRKTIDSIAEVNKEFHSTTGYAFRRSISRLNRVDSLFSVIYDSQKDDFTYKNKYYYNRAVESKDSTELRKLMSDCDYYQVDKQWCERMRLALNPPIPVQVEEMVTIDTVVENKKLTAVDSMKLSYSEAIGSGRIELLEEYLEKYSGRRFSKKVSKIDSVRIVLDSLKKIVEREELYNRQHPLFTNADPEELTAVVLGLPGDQEEIFRSAIETRKTEIMKADGIRFPSILKIDYSQTPPIIMMNAFVNAKDAEKEISGESTAYSLPGVSWLMQELDALKQHVLKELEKRGSDSEQVRKIKTAAYIVRLNKNVSDYITFYGKENLWAQREGQVFKYYDFFDITLKDHNDVRFSNEPSHTIIIRKDSPDTLKHSLCTDFFQ
;
A
#
# COMPACT_ATOMS: atom_id res chain seq x y z
N MET A 1 21.51 -3.32 34.71
CA MET A 1 21.92 -3.04 36.10
C MET A 1 23.27 -3.69 36.35
N ARG A 2 24.36 -2.91 36.46
CA ARG A 2 25.70 -3.46 36.77
C ARG A 2 25.82 -3.64 38.29
N LYS A 3 26.28 -4.82 38.74
CA LYS A 3 26.62 -5.06 40.15
C LYS A 3 27.81 -4.15 40.52
N PRO A 4 27.78 -3.47 41.68
CA PRO A 4 28.90 -2.68 42.15
C PRO A 4 30.11 -3.59 42.36
N THR A 5 31.25 -3.18 41.82
CA THR A 5 32.52 -3.91 41.92
C THR A 5 33.08 -3.82 43.34
N GLU A 6 33.81 -4.86 43.77
CA GLU A 6 34.44 -4.95 45.11
C GLU A 6 35.29 -3.72 45.48
N GLN A 7 35.82 -3.02 44.47
CA GLN A 7 36.55 -1.75 44.60
C GLN A 7 35.68 -0.57 45.08
N ASP A 8 34.39 -0.52 44.71
CA ASP A 8 33.46 0.53 45.13
C ASP A 8 33.05 0.36 46.60
N CYS A 9 32.97 -0.90 47.06
CA CYS A 9 32.70 -1.22 48.46
C CYS A 9 33.90 -0.87 49.36
N ASN A 10 35.13 -1.13 48.89
CA ASN A 10 36.36 -0.82 49.62
C ASN A 10 36.66 0.69 49.72
N THR A 11 36.32 1.48 48.72
CA THR A 11 36.46 2.96 48.77
C THR A 11 35.41 3.61 49.65
N SER A 12 34.19 3.08 49.67
CA SER A 12 33.12 3.49 50.61
C SER A 12 33.48 3.18 52.07
N ASN A 13 34.00 1.97 52.33
CA ASN A 13 34.42 1.56 53.68
C ASN A 13 35.64 2.32 54.18
N ARG A 14 36.64 2.61 53.33
CA ARG A 14 37.79 3.46 53.71
C ARG A 14 37.37 4.90 54.02
N ARG A 15 36.39 5.45 53.29
CA ARG A 15 35.84 6.80 53.58
C ARG A 15 35.05 6.84 54.88
N ARG A 16 34.21 5.83 55.14
CA ARG A 16 33.50 5.72 56.43
C ARG A 16 34.46 5.54 57.60
N PHE A 17 35.54 4.78 57.40
CA PHE A 17 36.59 4.62 58.41
C PHE A 17 37.32 5.94 58.68
N ALA A 18 37.66 6.71 57.64
CA ALA A 18 38.28 8.02 57.77
C ALA A 18 37.38 9.04 58.51
N GLU A 19 36.08 9.07 58.17
CA GLU A 19 35.09 9.92 58.85
C GLU A 19 34.91 9.50 60.32
N LEU A 20 34.85 8.19 60.62
CA LEU A 20 34.81 7.66 61.99
C LEU A 20 36.09 7.96 62.77
N THR A 21 37.26 7.84 62.16
CA THR A 21 38.54 8.19 62.81
C THR A 21 38.66 9.69 63.07
N ALA A 22 38.14 10.54 62.19
CA ALA A 22 38.13 11.99 62.41
C ALA A 22 37.21 12.38 63.56
N VAL A 23 36.02 11.76 63.65
CA VAL A 23 35.09 11.95 64.79
C VAL A 23 35.69 11.41 66.08
N LEU A 24 36.33 10.23 66.05
CA LEU A 24 37.06 9.67 67.19
C LEU A 24 38.22 10.57 67.63
N LEU A 25 38.98 11.15 66.70
CA LEU A 25 40.08 12.07 67.02
C LEU A 25 39.55 13.35 67.69
N ILE A 26 38.41 13.88 67.22
CA ILE A 26 37.74 15.02 67.82
C ILE A 26 37.23 14.66 69.23
N CYS A 27 36.62 13.49 69.41
CA CYS A 27 36.18 13.01 70.73
C CYS A 27 37.37 12.80 71.68
N VAL A 28 38.49 12.23 71.20
CA VAL A 28 39.72 12.05 71.98
C VAL A 28 40.35 13.39 72.36
N LEU A 29 40.32 14.39 71.47
CA LEU A 29 40.80 15.74 71.76
C LEU A 29 39.89 16.47 72.77
N ILE A 30 38.57 16.27 72.71
CA ILE A 30 37.61 16.82 73.69
C ILE A 30 37.79 16.15 75.06
N VAL A 31 37.91 14.82 75.10
CA VAL A 31 38.09 14.05 76.35
C VAL A 31 39.46 14.36 76.97
N ASN A 32 40.53 14.41 76.19
CA ASN A 32 41.85 14.80 76.71
C ASN A 32 41.92 16.28 77.09
N GLY A 33 41.22 17.17 76.38
CA GLY A 33 41.07 18.57 76.76
C GLY A 33 40.37 18.73 78.12
N LEU A 34 39.32 17.94 78.38
CA LEU A 34 38.62 17.89 79.66
C LEU A 34 39.47 17.29 80.79
N ILE A 35 40.27 16.25 80.51
CA ILE A 35 41.18 15.62 81.48
C ILE A 35 42.33 16.57 81.87
N PHE A 36 42.89 17.34 80.92
CA PHE A 36 43.93 18.32 81.23
C PHE A 36 43.42 19.54 82.02
N SER A 37 42.14 19.91 81.91
CA SER A 37 41.54 20.94 82.76
C SER A 37 41.33 20.53 84.21
N VAL A 38 41.27 19.22 84.52
CA VAL A 38 41.18 18.72 85.91
C VAL A 38 42.56 18.67 86.59
N SER A 39 43.65 18.50 85.81
CA SER A 39 45.01 18.44 86.35
C SER A 39 45.70 19.81 86.54
N ALA A 40 45.18 20.89 85.95
CA ALA A 40 45.83 22.21 85.97
C ALA A 40 45.26 23.20 87.02
N ALA A 41 44.39 22.75 87.92
CA ALA A 41 43.82 23.57 89.00
C ALA A 41 44.73 23.70 90.25
N SER A 42 45.98 23.21 90.19
CA SER A 42 47.00 23.55 91.18
C SER A 42 48.16 24.28 90.50
N ARG A 43 48.38 25.52 90.93
CA ARG A 43 49.42 26.50 90.51
C ARG A 43 49.04 27.33 89.28
N GLY A 44 48.62 28.56 89.61
CA GLY A 44 48.20 29.59 88.68
C GLY A 44 49.30 30.14 87.77
N ALA A 45 48.81 30.94 86.80
CA ALA A 45 49.55 31.71 85.81
C ALA A 45 50.18 30.90 84.65
N LYS A 46 49.34 30.24 83.84
CA LYS A 46 49.50 30.06 82.37
C LYS A 46 48.20 29.60 81.66
N ALA A 47 47.03 29.90 82.22
CA ALA A 47 45.73 29.44 81.70
C ALA A 47 45.26 30.16 80.41
N ALA A 48 45.82 31.32 80.07
CA ALA A 48 45.42 32.07 78.87
C ALA A 48 45.92 31.45 77.55
N ALA A 49 47.03 30.69 77.56
CA ALA A 49 47.52 29.98 76.38
C ALA A 49 46.93 28.56 76.25
N GLY A 50 46.55 27.93 77.37
CA GLY A 50 45.99 26.57 77.41
C GLY A 50 44.50 26.47 77.04
N ILE A 51 43.74 27.56 77.11
CA ILE A 51 42.32 27.61 76.72
C ILE A 51 42.15 28.13 75.27
N GLY A 52 43.10 28.92 74.76
CA GLY A 52 43.07 29.42 73.37
C GLY A 52 43.32 28.35 72.31
N ILE A 53 44.26 27.42 72.56
CA ILE A 53 44.64 26.39 71.57
C ILE A 53 43.52 25.35 71.36
N PRO A 54 42.81 24.84 72.39
CA PRO A 54 41.68 23.94 72.18
C PRO A 54 40.50 24.62 71.50
N VAL A 55 40.16 25.86 71.86
CA VAL A 55 39.02 26.58 71.27
C VAL A 55 39.29 26.96 69.81
N VAL A 56 40.51 27.40 69.47
CA VAL A 56 40.90 27.71 68.09
C VAL A 56 41.02 26.44 67.25
N ALA A 57 41.58 25.34 67.78
CA ALA A 57 41.68 24.05 67.07
C ALA A 57 40.32 23.37 66.88
N VAL A 58 39.44 23.42 67.88
CA VAL A 58 38.05 22.95 67.76
C VAL A 58 37.26 23.86 66.83
N GLY A 59 37.42 25.18 66.90
CA GLY A 59 36.79 26.14 66.00
C GLY A 59 37.22 25.99 64.54
N THR A 60 38.52 25.80 64.28
CA THR A 60 39.04 25.51 62.92
C THR A 60 38.64 24.13 62.44
N GLY A 61 38.66 23.10 63.30
CA GLY A 61 38.18 21.76 62.94
C GLY A 61 36.69 21.72 62.58
N ILE A 62 35.85 22.43 63.35
CA ILE A 62 34.43 22.61 63.07
C ILE A 62 34.22 23.41 61.77
N ALA A 63 34.96 24.50 61.57
CA ALA A 63 34.89 25.30 60.34
C ALA A 63 35.33 24.51 59.10
N VAL A 64 36.41 23.72 59.19
CA VAL A 64 36.89 22.83 58.11
C VAL A 64 35.89 21.71 57.83
N TYR A 65 35.28 21.13 58.87
CA TYR A 65 34.23 20.12 58.70
C TYR A 65 32.99 20.69 58.01
N PHE A 66 32.48 21.85 58.45
CA PHE A 66 31.31 22.48 57.84
C PHE A 66 31.62 22.98 56.42
N THR A 67 32.80 23.51 56.14
CA THR A 67 33.20 23.90 54.77
C THR A 67 33.35 22.69 53.85
N ALA A 68 33.99 21.60 54.30
CA ALA A 68 34.08 20.36 53.52
C ALA A 68 32.72 19.70 53.29
N ARG A 69 31.85 19.69 54.32
CA ARG A 69 30.47 19.18 54.22
C ARG A 69 29.62 20.04 53.29
N ASN A 70 29.72 21.37 53.38
CA ASN A 70 29.01 22.29 52.50
C ASN A 70 29.51 22.18 51.05
N ALA A 71 30.83 22.03 50.83
CA ALA A 71 31.40 21.80 49.50
C ALA A 71 30.93 20.46 48.90
N LYS A 72 30.84 19.39 49.71
CA LYS A 72 30.29 18.09 49.27
C LYS A 72 28.80 18.19 48.93
N ARG A 73 28.01 18.89 49.75
CA ARG A 73 26.58 19.11 49.53
C ARG A 73 26.32 19.97 48.28
N ASP A 74 27.08 21.05 48.11
CA ASP A 74 27.01 21.93 46.93
C ASP A 74 27.40 21.19 45.64
N ARG A 75 28.43 20.33 45.70
CA ARG A 75 28.79 19.45 44.58
C ARG A 75 27.68 18.47 44.25
N LEU A 76 27.13 17.76 45.23
CA LEU A 76 26.02 16.82 45.00
C LEU A 76 24.78 17.52 44.44
N HIS A 77 24.45 18.71 44.95
CA HIS A 77 23.36 19.54 44.44
C HIS A 77 23.60 19.92 42.97
N GLY A 78 24.77 20.48 42.66
CA GLY A 78 25.11 20.84 41.28
C GLY A 78 25.15 19.66 40.31
N ASP A 79 25.60 18.47 40.74
CA ASP A 79 25.57 17.25 39.92
C ASP A 79 24.13 16.82 39.63
N THR A 80 23.26 16.92 40.63
CA THR A 80 21.83 16.60 40.51
C THR A 80 21.14 17.55 39.54
N VAL A 81 21.38 18.87 39.66
CA VAL A 81 20.82 19.88 38.75
C VAL A 81 21.29 19.65 37.31
N ILE A 82 22.59 19.41 37.09
CA ILE A 82 23.14 19.14 35.75
C ILE A 82 22.53 17.88 35.15
N ALA A 83 22.48 16.78 35.92
CA ALA A 83 21.91 15.52 35.45
C ALA A 83 20.43 15.68 35.11
N GLN A 84 19.64 16.34 35.98
CA GLN A 84 18.22 16.54 35.78
C GLN A 84 17.91 17.39 34.54
N VAL A 85 18.60 18.51 34.35
CA VAL A 85 18.42 19.37 33.17
C VAL A 85 18.80 18.62 31.89
N ASN A 86 19.92 17.89 31.88
CA ASN A 86 20.31 17.11 30.70
C ASN A 86 19.30 16.02 30.35
N ILE A 87 18.78 15.29 31.36
CA ILE A 87 17.73 14.28 31.15
C ILE A 87 16.48 14.91 30.54
N CYS A 88 16.04 16.07 31.04
CA CYS A 88 14.88 16.77 30.50
C CYS A 88 15.12 17.26 29.06
N LEU A 89 16.29 17.82 28.75
CA LEU A 89 16.63 18.28 27.40
C LEU A 89 16.73 17.13 26.40
N ASP A 90 17.34 16.00 26.79
CA ASP A 90 17.43 14.80 25.96
C ASP A 90 16.05 14.20 25.72
N SER A 91 15.24 14.15 26.77
CA SER A 91 13.85 13.68 26.69
C SER A 91 13.00 14.58 25.79
N ALA A 92 13.12 15.90 25.92
CA ALA A 92 12.44 16.86 25.06
C ALA A 92 12.83 16.67 23.59
N THR A 93 14.13 16.52 23.31
CA THR A 93 14.63 16.30 21.95
C THR A 93 14.10 15.00 21.35
N HIS A 94 14.08 13.92 22.14
CA HIS A 94 13.53 12.63 21.71
C HIS A 94 12.02 12.74 21.43
N LEU A 95 11.26 13.37 22.32
CA LEU A 95 9.82 13.57 22.17
C LEU A 95 9.47 14.47 20.97
N PHE A 96 10.27 15.51 20.72
CA PHE A 96 10.09 16.37 19.55
C PHE A 96 10.26 15.60 18.24
N LYS A 97 11.26 14.71 18.15
CA LYS A 97 11.47 13.85 16.98
C LYS A 97 10.35 12.82 16.80
N ALA A 98 9.73 12.39 17.90
CA ALA A 98 8.59 11.48 17.90
C ALA A 98 7.23 12.21 17.74
N ASP A 99 7.23 13.47 17.28
CA ASP A 99 6.04 14.32 17.08
C ASP A 99 5.17 14.50 18.36
N SER A 100 5.73 14.25 19.54
CA SER A 100 5.06 14.40 20.85
C SER A 100 5.26 15.82 21.41
N PHE A 101 4.80 16.84 20.68
CA PHE A 101 5.13 18.24 20.92
C PHE A 101 4.69 18.76 22.30
N TYR A 102 3.49 18.42 22.76
CA TYR A 102 3.01 18.80 24.11
C TYR A 102 3.93 18.29 25.22
N ARG A 103 4.31 17.01 25.17
CA ARG A 103 5.21 16.39 26.16
C ARG A 103 6.62 16.94 26.06
N SER A 104 7.08 17.26 24.85
CA SER A 104 8.36 17.95 24.63
C SER A 104 8.37 19.33 25.32
N ALA A 105 7.32 20.13 25.12
CA ALA A 105 7.17 21.42 25.77
C ALA A 105 7.14 21.29 27.30
N GLU A 106 6.46 20.28 27.84
CA GLU A 106 6.43 20.01 29.28
C GLU A 106 7.83 19.75 29.86
N GLN A 107 8.66 18.95 29.19
CA GLN A 107 10.05 18.72 29.62
C GLN A 107 10.89 20.00 29.56
N LEU A 108 10.72 20.82 28.52
CA LEU A 108 11.41 22.11 28.42
C LEU A 108 10.98 23.10 29.51
N ARG A 109 9.69 23.14 29.87
CA ARG A 109 9.19 23.98 30.98
C ARG A 109 9.79 23.57 32.32
N ARG A 110 10.06 22.27 32.54
CA ARG A 110 10.75 21.77 33.75
C ARG A 110 12.21 22.23 33.83
N VAL A 111 12.84 22.58 32.71
CA VAL A 111 14.21 23.11 32.66
C VAL A 111 14.27 24.59 33.07
N LEU A 112 13.28 25.40 32.71
CA LEU A 112 13.27 26.85 32.95
C LEU A 112 13.58 27.28 34.40
N PRO A 113 12.95 26.71 35.45
CA PRO A 113 13.24 27.11 36.83
C PRO A 113 14.66 26.70 37.28
N LEU A 114 15.24 25.67 36.68
CA LEU A 114 16.57 25.15 37.02
C LEU A 114 17.70 25.79 36.19
N TRP A 115 17.37 26.58 35.18
CA TRP A 115 18.33 27.06 34.18
C TRP A 115 19.43 27.95 34.76
N ALA A 116 19.08 28.82 35.72
CA ALA A 116 20.04 29.71 36.37
C ALA A 116 21.08 28.91 37.18
N GLU A 117 20.62 27.94 37.98
CA GLU A 117 21.49 27.05 38.75
C GLU A 117 22.33 26.15 37.83
N TYR A 118 21.73 25.63 36.76
CA TYR A 118 22.42 24.82 35.76
C TYR A 118 23.57 25.58 35.09
N SER A 119 23.32 26.82 34.66
CA SER A 119 24.33 27.67 34.02
C SER A 119 25.48 27.98 34.97
N TYR A 120 25.16 28.30 36.23
CA TYR A 120 26.16 28.54 37.28
C TYR A 120 27.02 27.30 37.53
N TYR A 121 26.42 26.11 37.68
CA TYR A 121 27.17 24.89 37.96
C TYR A 121 27.97 24.37 36.76
N LEU A 122 27.50 24.58 35.52
CA LEU A 122 28.30 24.29 34.33
C LEU A 122 29.57 25.14 34.29
N GLN A 123 29.43 26.46 34.50
CA GLN A 123 30.57 27.38 34.52
C GLN A 123 31.54 27.06 35.66
N LYS A 124 31.01 26.80 36.87
CA LYS A 124 31.80 26.42 38.05
C LYS A 124 32.61 25.12 37.85
N ARG A 125 32.18 24.26 36.93
CA ARG A 125 32.79 22.95 36.66
C ARG A 125 33.57 22.90 35.35
N GLU A 126 33.67 24.02 34.63
CA GLU A 126 34.32 24.11 33.32
C GLU A 126 33.78 23.07 32.32
N LEU A 127 32.50 22.73 32.43
CA LEU A 127 31.86 21.78 31.53
C LEU A 127 31.40 22.49 30.26
N PRO A 128 31.45 21.83 29.09
CA PRO A 128 30.98 22.42 27.85
C PRO A 128 29.48 22.71 27.94
N ALA A 129 29.10 23.96 27.72
CA ALA A 129 27.71 24.35 27.64
C ALA A 129 27.06 23.70 26.41
N ARG A 130 25.82 23.23 26.55
CA ARG A 130 25.01 22.89 25.38
C ARG A 130 24.71 24.16 24.57
N PRO A 131 24.62 24.07 23.24
CA PRO A 131 24.20 25.22 22.43
C PRO A 131 22.77 25.63 22.77
N GLY A 132 22.58 26.93 23.07
CA GLY A 132 21.27 27.54 23.34
C GLY A 132 21.15 28.14 24.74
N GLY A 133 20.78 29.42 24.81
CA GLY A 133 20.46 30.12 26.06
C GLY A 133 19.01 29.92 26.52
N LYS A 134 18.61 30.60 27.60
CA LYS A 134 17.23 30.57 28.12
C LYS A 134 16.19 30.94 27.05
N ASP A 135 16.53 31.91 26.20
CA ASP A 135 15.66 32.36 25.10
C ASP A 135 15.49 31.28 24.03
N SER A 136 16.50 30.44 23.82
CA SER A 136 16.41 29.27 22.94
C SER A 136 15.42 28.23 23.47
N ILE A 137 15.36 28.05 24.80
CA ILE A 137 14.40 27.13 25.43
C ILE A 137 12.98 27.69 25.32
N ASN A 138 12.80 28.99 25.58
CA ASN A 138 11.50 29.66 25.40
C ASN A 138 11.03 29.58 23.94
N SER A 139 11.91 29.86 22.97
CA SER A 139 11.61 29.71 21.55
C SER A 139 11.23 28.26 21.18
N ALA A 140 11.94 27.27 21.73
CA ALA A 140 11.61 25.86 21.54
C ALA A 140 10.25 25.47 22.15
N ILE A 141 9.89 26.02 23.32
CA ILE A 141 8.58 25.85 23.94
C ILE A 141 7.50 26.45 23.04
N SER A 142 7.64 27.72 22.64
CA SER A 142 6.68 28.39 21.74
C SER A 142 6.49 27.63 20.44
N ARG A 143 7.58 27.09 19.86
CA ARG A 143 7.52 26.24 18.67
C ARG A 143 6.74 24.94 18.93
N CYS A 144 6.98 24.26 20.06
CA CYS A 144 6.26 23.04 20.40
C CYS A 144 4.76 23.30 20.64
N ASP A 145 4.44 24.39 21.33
CA ASP A 145 3.05 24.78 21.61
C ASP A 145 2.30 25.11 20.32
N PHE A 146 2.94 25.84 19.41
CA PHE A 146 2.39 26.13 18.09
C PHE A 146 2.17 24.84 17.28
N LEU A 147 3.17 23.96 17.21
CA LEU A 147 3.04 22.67 16.52
C LEU A 147 1.93 21.78 17.12
N TYR A 148 1.78 21.81 18.44
CA TYR A 148 0.69 21.11 19.12
C TYR A 148 -0.67 21.73 18.77
N SER A 149 -0.78 23.06 18.67
CA SER A 149 -2.03 23.73 18.29
C SER A 149 -2.51 23.39 16.87
N LEU A 150 -1.60 22.96 15.99
CA LEU A 150 -1.90 22.53 14.63
C LEU A 150 -2.20 21.02 14.53
N SER A 151 -2.14 20.25 15.64
CA SER A 151 -2.15 18.78 15.58
C SER A 151 -3.37 18.21 14.86
N ASP A 152 -4.55 18.77 15.11
CA ASP A 152 -5.80 18.28 14.54
C ASP A 152 -5.85 18.53 13.03
N GLN A 153 -5.39 19.70 12.60
CA GLN A 153 -5.32 20.08 11.19
C GLN A 153 -4.29 19.23 10.44
N VAL A 154 -3.14 18.96 11.08
CA VAL A 154 -2.12 18.04 10.54
C VAL A 154 -2.67 16.63 10.44
N LEU A 155 -3.40 16.13 11.45
CA LEU A 155 -4.01 14.80 11.41
C LEU A 155 -5.05 14.67 10.29
N ILE A 156 -5.87 15.70 10.06
CA ILE A 156 -6.82 15.75 8.95
C ILE A 156 -6.08 15.73 7.61
N ALA A 157 -5.04 16.55 7.43
CA ALA A 157 -4.26 16.58 6.21
C ALA A 157 -3.49 15.26 5.96
N ASP A 158 -2.93 14.66 7.00
CA ASP A 158 -2.21 13.40 6.92
C ASP A 158 -3.15 12.22 6.62
N SER A 159 -4.34 12.17 7.23
CA SER A 159 -5.33 11.13 6.94
C SER A 159 -5.87 11.24 5.51
N PHE A 160 -6.14 12.46 5.04
CA PHE A 160 -6.50 12.70 3.64
C PHE A 160 -5.39 12.27 2.68
N THR A 161 -4.16 12.76 2.88
CA THR A 161 -3.04 12.44 1.99
C THR A 161 -2.58 10.99 2.08
N ALA A 162 -2.93 10.27 3.14
CA ALA A 162 -2.73 8.81 3.23
C ALA A 162 -3.67 8.00 2.35
N ALA A 163 -4.83 8.55 2.01
CA ALA A 163 -5.79 7.91 1.11
C ALA A 163 -5.51 8.20 -0.38
N LEU A 164 -4.54 9.06 -0.69
CA LEU A 164 -4.15 9.34 -2.06
C LEU A 164 -3.36 8.17 -2.65
N PRO A 165 -3.55 7.84 -3.94
CA PRO A 165 -2.76 6.80 -4.61
C PRO A 165 -1.27 7.14 -4.60
N ASP A 166 -0.42 6.18 -4.25
CA ASP A 166 1.04 6.34 -4.19
C ASP A 166 1.79 5.56 -5.28
N ASP A 167 1.05 4.96 -6.20
CA ASP A 167 1.49 4.13 -7.32
C ASP A 167 0.92 4.67 -8.66
N PRO A 168 1.71 4.71 -9.75
CA PRO A 168 1.27 5.24 -11.03
C PRO A 168 0.13 4.45 -11.68
N ASP A 169 0.04 3.14 -11.51
CA ASP A 169 -1.00 2.30 -12.13
C ASP A 169 -2.33 2.51 -11.41
N ILE A 170 -2.32 2.58 -10.07
CA ILE A 170 -3.50 2.93 -9.26
C ILE A 170 -3.96 4.36 -9.57
N LEU A 171 -3.01 5.29 -9.71
CA LEU A 171 -3.31 6.68 -10.07
C LEU A 171 -3.92 6.78 -11.48
N ALA A 172 -3.48 5.95 -12.41
CA ALA A 172 -4.00 5.91 -13.77
C ALA A 172 -5.44 5.38 -13.84
N ALA A 173 -5.82 4.45 -12.96
CA ALA A 173 -7.17 3.91 -12.86
C ALA A 173 -8.15 4.82 -12.07
N SER A 174 -7.63 5.80 -11.33
CA SER A 174 -8.43 6.65 -10.44
C SER A 174 -9.18 7.77 -11.17
N ASP A 175 -10.35 8.17 -10.65
CA ASP A 175 -11.12 9.29 -11.20
C ASP A 175 -10.44 10.64 -10.90
N ARG A 176 -9.79 11.20 -11.93
CA ARG A 176 -9.06 12.47 -11.85
C ARG A 176 -9.96 13.67 -11.57
N HIS A 177 -11.23 13.59 -11.99
CA HIS A 177 -12.20 14.65 -11.72
C HIS A 177 -12.57 14.74 -10.24
N GLN A 178 -12.32 13.69 -9.45
CA GLN A 178 -12.45 13.70 -7.99
C GLN A 178 -11.13 14.00 -7.29
N LEU A 179 -10.02 13.45 -7.79
CA LEU A 179 -8.69 13.62 -7.18
C LEU A 179 -8.15 15.05 -7.28
N PHE A 180 -8.23 15.70 -8.44
CA PHE A 180 -7.66 17.05 -8.60
C PHE A 180 -8.32 18.10 -7.70
N PRO A 181 -9.66 18.19 -7.60
CA PRO A 181 -10.29 19.10 -6.65
C PRO A 181 -9.92 18.80 -5.20
N ALA A 182 -9.80 17.52 -4.84
CA ALA A 182 -9.45 17.10 -3.49
C ALA A 182 -8.00 17.49 -3.12
N ILE A 183 -7.03 17.24 -4.02
CA ILE A 183 -5.63 17.66 -3.88
C ILE A 183 -5.54 19.19 -3.76
N ALA A 184 -6.23 19.92 -4.65
CA ALA A 184 -6.27 21.37 -4.63
C ALA A 184 -6.90 21.92 -3.32
N GLY A 185 -7.96 21.27 -2.83
CA GLY A 185 -8.61 21.63 -1.56
C GLY A 185 -7.68 21.44 -0.36
N CYS A 186 -6.95 20.32 -0.31
CA CYS A 186 -5.96 20.07 0.74
C CYS A 186 -4.82 21.09 0.70
N ARG A 187 -4.24 21.36 -0.48
CA ARG A 187 -3.21 22.41 -0.66
C ARG A 187 -3.71 23.77 -0.20
N LYS A 188 -4.89 24.19 -0.66
CA LYS A 188 -5.51 25.46 -0.26
C LYS A 188 -5.72 25.56 1.26
N THR A 189 -6.03 24.45 1.92
CA THR A 189 -6.18 24.41 3.38
C THR A 189 -4.84 24.63 4.08
N ILE A 190 -3.79 23.93 3.64
CA ILE A 190 -2.42 24.10 4.16
C ILE A 190 -1.94 25.54 3.93
N ASP A 191 -2.13 26.06 2.72
CA ASP A 191 -1.73 27.41 2.34
C ASP A 191 -2.48 28.48 3.15
N SER A 192 -3.79 28.29 3.38
CA SER A 192 -4.59 29.15 4.24
C SER A 192 -4.06 29.17 5.67
N ILE A 193 -3.71 28.01 6.24
CA ILE A 193 -3.14 27.92 7.58
C ILE A 193 -1.76 28.60 7.64
N ALA A 194 -0.94 28.44 6.60
CA ALA A 194 0.36 29.12 6.49
C ALA A 194 0.21 30.64 6.36
N GLU A 195 -0.81 31.10 5.64
CA GLU A 195 -1.12 32.52 5.43
C GLU A 195 -1.69 33.19 6.68
N VAL A 196 -2.46 32.46 7.50
CA VAL A 196 -2.89 32.94 8.83
C VAL A 196 -1.72 33.01 9.80
N ASN A 197 -0.72 32.13 9.66
CA ASN A 197 0.41 31.99 10.57
C ASN A 197 1.75 32.36 9.92
N LYS A 198 1.83 33.49 9.19
CA LYS A 198 3.03 33.91 8.43
C LYS A 198 4.28 33.98 9.29
N GLU A 199 4.14 34.41 10.53
CA GLU A 199 5.23 34.56 11.50
C GLU A 199 5.91 33.22 11.81
N PHE A 200 5.19 32.10 11.63
CA PHE A 200 5.66 30.74 11.87
C PHE A 200 5.79 29.92 10.58
N HIS A 201 5.92 30.55 9.42
CA HIS A 201 5.89 29.89 8.11
C HIS A 201 6.75 28.61 8.01
N SER A 202 8.00 28.66 8.47
CA SER A 202 8.91 27.49 8.47
C SER A 202 8.45 26.36 9.41
N THR A 203 7.81 26.72 10.53
CA THR A 203 7.27 25.75 11.49
C THR A 203 5.97 25.13 10.98
N THR A 204 5.12 25.91 10.32
CA THR A 204 3.93 25.40 9.63
C THR A 204 4.32 24.43 8.52
N GLY A 205 5.31 24.79 7.69
CA GLY A 205 5.86 23.87 6.68
C GLY A 205 6.42 22.58 7.27
N TYR A 206 7.08 22.66 8.44
CA TYR A 206 7.52 21.47 9.18
C TYR A 206 6.34 20.62 9.70
N ALA A 207 5.26 21.25 10.17
CA ALA A 207 4.08 20.57 10.67
C ALA A 207 3.44 19.70 9.58
N PHE A 208 3.26 20.26 8.39
CA PHE A 208 2.63 19.60 7.24
C PHE A 208 3.62 18.87 6.32
N ARG A 209 4.87 18.67 6.72
CA ARG A 209 5.94 18.11 5.87
C ARG A 209 5.58 16.77 5.22
N ARG A 210 4.85 15.92 5.95
CA ARG A 210 4.40 14.60 5.45
C ARG A 210 3.35 14.76 4.37
N SER A 211 2.28 15.52 4.65
CA SER A 211 1.20 15.78 3.70
C SER A 211 1.71 16.48 2.44
N ILE A 212 2.55 17.53 2.59
CA ILE A 212 3.18 18.23 1.45
C ILE A 212 4.02 17.27 0.60
N SER A 213 4.86 16.45 1.24
CA SER A 213 5.69 15.48 0.52
C SER A 213 4.85 14.47 -0.27
N ARG A 214 3.70 14.03 0.28
CA ARG A 214 2.79 13.12 -0.41
C ARG A 214 2.07 13.79 -1.57
N LEU A 215 1.56 15.01 -1.38
CA LEU A 215 0.93 15.78 -2.46
C LEU A 215 1.89 15.99 -3.63
N ASN A 216 3.16 16.35 -3.35
CA ASN A 216 4.17 16.51 -4.39
C ASN A 216 4.52 15.19 -5.10
N ARG A 217 4.49 14.06 -4.38
CA ARG A 217 4.68 12.73 -4.98
C ARG A 217 3.55 12.42 -5.96
N VAL A 218 2.30 12.66 -5.56
CA VAL A 218 1.13 12.43 -6.44
C VAL A 218 1.24 13.28 -7.71
N ASP A 219 1.64 14.54 -7.61
CA ASP A 219 1.87 15.39 -8.78
C ASP A 219 2.95 14.82 -9.71
N SER A 220 4.02 14.26 -9.14
CA SER A 220 5.08 13.63 -9.93
C SER A 220 4.64 12.31 -10.59
N LEU A 221 3.69 11.58 -10.00
CA LEU A 221 3.13 10.38 -10.61
C LEU A 221 2.19 10.74 -11.76
N PHE A 222 1.40 11.81 -11.61
CA PHE A 222 0.56 12.32 -12.70
C PHE A 222 1.37 12.74 -13.92
N SER A 223 2.57 13.31 -13.73
CA SER A 223 3.43 13.65 -14.87
C SER A 223 3.97 12.42 -15.60
N VAL A 224 4.24 11.32 -14.88
CA VAL A 224 4.73 10.06 -15.48
C VAL A 224 3.67 9.41 -16.38
N ILE A 225 2.40 9.42 -15.96
CA ILE A 225 1.32 8.79 -16.74
C ILE A 225 0.66 9.74 -17.76
N TYR A 226 1.03 11.03 -17.72
CA TYR A 226 0.43 12.07 -18.54
C TYR A 226 0.46 11.72 -20.03
N ASP A 227 1.63 11.40 -20.57
CA ASP A 227 1.82 11.16 -22.01
C ASP A 227 1.04 9.92 -22.47
N SER A 228 1.09 8.83 -21.69
CA SER A 228 0.36 7.60 -22.00
C SER A 228 -1.16 7.82 -22.05
N GLN A 229 -1.72 8.51 -21.06
CA GLN A 229 -3.16 8.74 -21.04
C GLN A 229 -3.59 9.85 -22.02
N LYS A 230 -2.70 10.80 -22.33
CA LYS A 230 -2.93 11.83 -23.35
C LYS A 230 -3.12 11.20 -24.73
N ASP A 231 -2.29 10.22 -25.08
CA ASP A 231 -2.39 9.52 -26.35
C ASP A 231 -3.68 8.69 -26.44
N ASP A 232 -4.05 8.00 -25.35
CA ASP A 232 -5.31 7.24 -25.27
C ASP A 232 -6.54 8.17 -25.37
N PHE A 233 -6.52 9.27 -24.63
CA PHE A 233 -7.58 10.28 -24.69
C PHE A 233 -7.70 10.88 -26.08
N THR A 234 -6.58 11.23 -26.73
CA THR A 234 -6.57 11.75 -28.11
C THR A 234 -7.21 10.76 -29.09
N TYR A 235 -6.90 9.47 -28.96
CA TYR A 235 -7.44 8.43 -29.81
C TYR A 235 -8.95 8.21 -29.60
N LYS A 236 -9.42 8.31 -28.35
CA LYS A 236 -10.81 8.02 -27.94
C LYS A 236 -11.70 9.25 -27.78
N ASN A 237 -11.17 10.47 -27.93
CA ASN A 237 -11.87 11.74 -27.67
C ASN A 237 -13.23 11.83 -28.40
N LYS A 238 -13.25 11.46 -29.68
CA LYS A 238 -14.47 11.42 -30.49
C LYS A 238 -15.52 10.42 -29.97
N TYR A 239 -15.07 9.26 -29.49
CA TYR A 239 -15.97 8.25 -28.92
C TYR A 239 -16.61 8.78 -27.63
N TYR A 240 -15.80 9.35 -26.74
CA TYR A 240 -16.30 9.95 -25.50
C TYR A 240 -17.24 11.14 -25.76
N TYR A 241 -16.95 11.97 -26.76
CA TYR A 241 -17.83 13.07 -27.19
C TYR A 241 -19.20 12.57 -27.61
N ASN A 242 -19.26 11.62 -28.55
CA ASN A 242 -20.51 11.10 -29.07
C ASN A 242 -21.35 10.45 -27.95
N ARG A 243 -20.70 9.68 -27.08
CA ARG A 243 -21.34 9.03 -25.93
C ARG A 243 -21.90 10.05 -24.93
N ALA A 244 -21.18 11.14 -24.66
CA ALA A 244 -21.62 12.21 -23.76
C ALA A 244 -22.76 13.06 -24.35
N VAL A 245 -22.79 13.23 -25.67
CA VAL A 245 -23.91 13.89 -26.38
C VAL A 245 -25.15 12.99 -26.42
N GLU A 246 -24.97 11.70 -26.69
CA GLU A 246 -26.04 10.70 -26.72
C GLU A 246 -26.69 10.49 -25.35
N SER A 247 -25.90 10.54 -24.26
CA SER A 247 -26.40 10.41 -22.89
C SER A 247 -27.22 11.62 -22.41
N LYS A 248 -27.14 12.76 -23.12
CA LYS A 248 -27.71 14.07 -22.71
C LYS A 248 -27.29 14.53 -21.31
N ASP A 249 -26.24 13.94 -20.74
CA ASP A 249 -25.74 14.30 -19.42
C ASP A 249 -24.70 15.42 -19.52
N SER A 250 -25.11 16.62 -19.10
CA SER A 250 -24.23 17.79 -19.06
C SER A 250 -23.00 17.61 -18.16
N THR A 251 -23.03 16.67 -17.21
CA THR A 251 -21.93 16.39 -16.29
C THR A 251 -20.79 15.66 -16.99
N GLU A 252 -21.12 14.67 -17.81
CA GLU A 252 -20.13 13.92 -18.61
C GLU A 252 -19.48 14.82 -19.67
N LEU A 253 -20.26 15.71 -20.30
CA LEU A 253 -19.69 16.73 -21.21
C LEU A 253 -18.73 17.68 -20.49
N ARG A 254 -19.01 18.08 -19.24
CA ARG A 254 -18.10 18.94 -18.44
C ARG A 254 -16.83 18.21 -18.01
N LYS A 255 -16.93 16.94 -17.60
CA LYS A 255 -15.74 16.11 -17.32
C LYS A 255 -14.85 16.00 -18.55
N LEU A 256 -15.47 15.74 -19.70
CA LEU A 256 -14.74 15.62 -20.96
C LEU A 256 -14.07 16.92 -21.40
N MET A 257 -14.72 18.06 -21.16
CA MET A 257 -14.12 19.38 -21.36
C MET A 257 -12.93 19.63 -20.42
N SER A 258 -13.02 19.20 -19.16
CA SER A 258 -11.91 19.25 -18.19
C SER A 258 -10.73 18.39 -18.65
N ASP A 259 -10.98 17.19 -19.18
CA ASP A 259 -9.92 16.32 -19.74
C ASP A 259 -9.26 16.96 -20.97
N CYS A 260 -10.06 17.60 -21.84
CA CYS A 260 -9.56 18.39 -22.97
C CYS A 260 -8.62 19.53 -22.55
N ASP A 261 -8.99 20.28 -21.49
CA ASP A 261 -8.17 21.38 -20.96
C ASP A 261 -6.87 20.86 -20.32
N TYR A 262 -6.93 19.72 -19.65
CA TYR A 262 -5.79 19.08 -19.00
C TYR A 262 -4.76 18.54 -20.03
N TYR A 263 -5.22 17.80 -21.04
CA TYR A 263 -4.33 17.16 -22.02
C TYR A 263 -3.90 18.08 -23.17
N GLN A 264 -4.66 19.15 -23.41
CA GLN A 264 -4.42 20.09 -24.51
C GLN A 264 -4.34 19.41 -25.89
N VAL A 265 -5.24 18.45 -26.14
CA VAL A 265 -5.26 17.65 -27.38
C VAL A 265 -6.46 17.97 -28.28
N ASP A 266 -6.32 17.58 -29.56
CA ASP A 266 -7.30 17.63 -30.65
C ASP A 266 -8.36 18.75 -30.55
N LYS A 267 -7.96 19.96 -30.99
CA LYS A 267 -8.74 21.21 -30.84
C LYS A 267 -10.17 21.11 -31.39
N GLN A 268 -10.39 20.31 -32.43
CA GLN A 268 -11.68 20.25 -33.10
C GLN A 268 -12.80 19.65 -32.21
N TRP A 269 -12.53 18.57 -31.48
CA TRP A 269 -13.55 17.93 -30.63
C TRP A 269 -13.75 18.68 -29.32
N CYS A 270 -12.67 19.21 -28.75
CA CYS A 270 -12.73 20.07 -27.58
C CYS A 270 -13.48 21.39 -27.87
N GLU A 271 -13.34 21.98 -29.07
CA GLU A 271 -14.16 23.12 -29.50
C GLU A 271 -15.64 22.77 -29.68
N ARG A 272 -15.94 21.60 -30.26
CA ARG A 272 -17.31 21.11 -30.40
C ARG A 272 -17.99 20.87 -29.04
N MET A 273 -17.25 20.38 -28.04
CA MET A 273 -17.75 20.27 -26.66
C MET A 273 -18.06 21.62 -26.05
N ARG A 274 -17.17 22.60 -26.20
CA ARG A 274 -17.40 23.96 -25.70
C ARG A 274 -18.63 24.59 -26.34
N LEU A 275 -18.85 24.35 -27.65
CA LEU A 275 -20.05 24.78 -28.37
C LEU A 275 -21.32 24.02 -27.93
N ALA A 276 -21.21 22.74 -27.55
CA ALA A 276 -22.34 21.97 -27.05
C ALA A 276 -22.76 22.38 -25.62
N LEU A 277 -21.80 22.70 -24.76
CA LEU A 277 -22.05 23.19 -23.39
C LEU A 277 -22.44 24.67 -23.36
N ASN A 278 -21.89 25.47 -24.27
CA ASN A 278 -22.17 26.90 -24.43
C ASN A 278 -22.54 27.19 -25.88
N PRO A 279 -23.73 26.81 -26.35
CA PRO A 279 -24.17 27.10 -27.70
C PRO A 279 -24.22 28.62 -27.90
N PRO A 280 -23.66 29.15 -29.01
CA PRO A 280 -23.81 30.55 -29.32
C PRO A 280 -25.31 30.87 -29.46
N ILE A 281 -25.74 31.98 -28.86
CA ILE A 281 -27.12 32.47 -28.91
C ILE A 281 -27.56 32.49 -30.38
N PRO A 282 -28.67 31.82 -30.74
CA PRO A 282 -29.04 31.66 -32.14
C PRO A 282 -29.40 33.02 -32.74
N VAL A 283 -28.62 33.45 -33.73
CA VAL A 283 -29.11 34.41 -34.72
C VAL A 283 -30.09 33.65 -35.58
N GLN A 284 -31.37 34.01 -35.48
CA GLN A 284 -32.43 33.50 -36.35
C GLN A 284 -32.06 33.78 -37.80
N VAL A 285 -31.87 32.71 -38.57
CA VAL A 285 -32.03 32.77 -40.02
C VAL A 285 -33.03 31.68 -40.37
N GLU A 286 -34.25 32.12 -40.64
CA GLU A 286 -35.27 31.32 -41.32
C GLU A 286 -34.74 30.91 -42.69
N GLU A 287 -34.82 29.63 -43.02
CA GLU A 287 -35.20 29.27 -44.38
C GLU A 287 -35.96 27.94 -44.39
N MET A 288 -37.23 28.05 -44.76
CA MET A 288 -38.09 26.94 -45.13
C MET A 288 -37.57 26.32 -46.43
N VAL A 289 -37.41 25.00 -46.47
CA VAL A 289 -37.53 24.26 -47.74
C VAL A 289 -38.43 23.06 -47.54
N THR A 290 -39.50 23.09 -48.31
CA THR A 290 -40.61 22.16 -48.44
C THR A 290 -40.17 20.75 -48.85
N ILE A 291 -40.85 19.78 -48.25
CA ILE A 291 -40.87 18.38 -48.68
C ILE A 291 -41.75 18.33 -49.93
N ASP A 292 -41.14 18.06 -51.08
CA ASP A 292 -41.73 17.26 -52.17
C ASP A 292 -40.69 17.11 -53.28
N THR A 293 -40.26 15.86 -53.54
CA THR A 293 -40.14 15.25 -54.88
C THR A 293 -39.32 13.94 -54.83
N VAL A 294 -39.99 12.88 -55.31
CA VAL A 294 -39.50 11.80 -56.19
C VAL A 294 -38.06 11.29 -55.96
N VAL A 295 -37.98 10.01 -55.55
CA VAL A 295 -36.77 9.18 -55.55
C VAL A 295 -36.27 8.97 -56.98
N GLU A 296 -35.48 9.92 -57.49
CA GLU A 296 -34.53 9.63 -58.56
C GLU A 296 -33.29 8.98 -57.94
N ASN A 297 -32.93 7.80 -58.45
CA ASN A 297 -31.65 7.15 -58.19
C ASN A 297 -30.49 8.07 -58.63
N LYS A 298 -30.11 9.04 -57.78
CA LYS A 298 -28.88 9.81 -57.94
C LYS A 298 -27.73 8.81 -57.87
N LYS A 299 -27.06 8.59 -59.01
CA LYS A 299 -25.77 7.91 -59.05
C LYS A 299 -24.86 8.61 -58.03
N LEU A 300 -24.53 7.90 -56.95
CA LEU A 300 -23.60 8.40 -55.94
C LEU A 300 -22.33 8.88 -56.64
N THR A 301 -21.87 10.08 -56.28
CA THR A 301 -20.59 10.57 -56.80
C THR A 301 -19.49 9.63 -56.32
N ALA A 302 -18.39 9.53 -57.07
CA ALA A 302 -17.28 8.65 -56.70
C ALA A 302 -16.68 8.98 -55.32
N VAL A 303 -16.83 10.24 -54.86
CA VAL A 303 -16.40 10.68 -53.52
C VAL A 303 -17.39 10.25 -52.43
N ASP A 304 -18.70 10.33 -52.68
CA ASP A 304 -19.71 9.93 -51.69
C ASP A 304 -19.76 8.41 -51.51
N SER A 305 -19.60 7.66 -52.61
CA SER A 305 -19.43 6.20 -52.55
C SER A 305 -18.18 5.80 -51.74
N MET A 306 -17.06 6.51 -51.91
CA MET A 306 -15.85 6.29 -51.12
C MET A 306 -16.06 6.61 -49.64
N LYS A 307 -16.71 7.74 -49.30
CA LYS A 307 -17.02 8.08 -47.89
C LYS A 307 -17.89 7.02 -47.21
N LEU A 308 -18.84 6.45 -47.95
CA LEU A 308 -19.74 5.42 -47.44
C LEU A 308 -19.01 4.09 -47.20
N SER A 309 -18.18 3.65 -48.15
CA SER A 309 -17.29 2.50 -47.96
C SER A 309 -16.28 2.72 -46.83
N TYR A 310 -15.78 3.94 -46.62
CA TYR A 310 -14.88 4.26 -45.50
C TYR A 310 -15.60 4.10 -44.16
N SER A 311 -16.82 4.64 -44.04
CA SER A 311 -17.60 4.51 -42.80
C SER A 311 -17.97 3.07 -42.51
N GLU A 312 -18.23 2.27 -43.53
CA GLU A 312 -18.54 0.85 -43.40
C GLU A 312 -17.31 0.03 -42.96
N ALA A 313 -16.15 0.22 -43.61
CA ALA A 313 -14.92 -0.47 -43.27
C ALA A 313 -14.44 -0.12 -41.84
N ILE A 314 -14.42 1.17 -41.49
CA ILE A 314 -14.01 1.64 -40.16
C ILE A 314 -15.05 1.28 -39.09
N GLY A 315 -16.34 1.41 -39.40
CA GLY A 315 -17.42 1.13 -38.44
C GLY A 315 -17.58 -0.35 -38.12
N SER A 316 -17.27 -1.23 -39.08
CA SER A 316 -17.33 -2.68 -38.88
C SER A 316 -16.09 -3.28 -38.22
N GLY A 317 -14.91 -2.66 -38.37
CA GLY A 317 -13.65 -3.15 -37.82
C GLY A 317 -13.20 -4.50 -38.39
N ARG A 318 -13.75 -4.93 -39.54
CA ARG A 318 -13.37 -6.19 -40.20
C ARG A 318 -12.10 -5.98 -41.03
N ILE A 319 -11.10 -6.83 -40.81
CA ILE A 319 -9.80 -6.79 -41.53
C ILE A 319 -10.04 -6.84 -43.05
N GLU A 320 -10.89 -7.73 -43.51
CA GLU A 320 -11.23 -7.90 -44.94
C GLU A 320 -11.76 -6.60 -45.57
N LEU A 321 -12.73 -5.94 -44.93
CA LEU A 321 -13.32 -4.70 -45.45
C LEU A 321 -12.34 -3.52 -45.43
N LEU A 322 -11.43 -3.49 -44.46
CA LEU A 322 -10.35 -2.50 -44.38
C LEU A 322 -9.31 -2.72 -45.49
N GLU A 323 -8.96 -3.99 -45.78
CA GLU A 323 -8.07 -4.37 -46.88
C GLU A 323 -8.69 -4.05 -48.25
N GLU A 324 -9.95 -4.43 -48.48
CA GLU A 324 -10.70 -4.11 -49.69
C GLU A 324 -10.80 -2.60 -49.92
N TYR A 325 -11.03 -1.82 -48.85
CA TYR A 325 -11.06 -0.37 -48.93
C TYR A 325 -9.70 0.22 -49.36
N LEU A 326 -8.60 -0.29 -48.78
CA LEU A 326 -7.25 0.14 -49.14
C LEU A 326 -6.92 -0.25 -50.58
N GLU A 327 -7.25 -1.45 -51.01
CA GLU A 327 -7.03 -1.90 -52.39
C GLU A 327 -7.79 -1.02 -53.38
N LYS A 328 -9.06 -0.73 -53.09
CA LYS A 328 -9.94 0.05 -53.97
C LYS A 328 -9.58 1.53 -54.08
N TYR A 329 -9.09 2.15 -52.99
CA TYR A 329 -8.93 3.62 -52.91
C TYR A 329 -7.49 4.12 -52.67
N SER A 330 -6.49 3.24 -52.60
CA SER A 330 -5.07 3.63 -52.46
C SER A 330 -4.44 4.14 -53.77
N GLY A 331 -5.10 3.94 -54.91
CA GLY A 331 -4.65 4.39 -56.23
C GLY A 331 -4.72 5.92 -56.43
N ARG A 332 -4.10 6.42 -57.52
CA ARG A 332 -3.92 7.87 -57.81
C ARG A 332 -5.23 8.66 -58.05
N ARG A 333 -6.39 8.01 -58.10
CA ARG A 333 -7.69 8.64 -58.42
C ARG A 333 -8.18 9.60 -57.33
N PHE A 334 -7.82 9.35 -56.07
CA PHE A 334 -8.13 10.22 -54.93
C PHE A 334 -6.85 10.57 -54.18
N SER A 335 -6.77 11.78 -53.62
CA SER A 335 -5.64 12.10 -52.75
C SER A 335 -5.75 11.30 -51.44
N LYS A 336 -4.62 10.83 -50.91
CA LYS A 336 -4.57 10.03 -49.66
C LYS A 336 -5.33 10.67 -48.49
N LYS A 337 -5.31 12.01 -48.41
CA LYS A 337 -6.01 12.80 -47.39
C LYS A 337 -7.53 12.76 -47.55
N VAL A 338 -8.02 12.74 -48.80
CA VAL A 338 -9.45 12.68 -49.11
C VAL A 338 -10.00 11.27 -48.94
N SER A 339 -9.23 10.25 -49.34
CA SER A 339 -9.59 8.84 -49.15
C SER A 339 -9.26 8.28 -47.76
N LYS A 340 -8.66 9.08 -46.87
CA LYS A 340 -8.33 8.73 -45.48
C LYS A 340 -7.53 7.41 -45.35
N ILE A 341 -6.67 7.13 -46.32
CA ILE A 341 -5.94 5.86 -46.43
C ILE A 341 -5.08 5.59 -45.20
N ASP A 342 -4.43 6.62 -44.65
CA ASP A 342 -3.54 6.46 -43.49
C ASP A 342 -4.34 6.07 -42.22
N SER A 343 -5.56 6.60 -42.05
CA SER A 343 -6.44 6.21 -40.94
C SER A 343 -6.88 4.75 -41.03
N VAL A 344 -7.22 4.28 -42.24
CA VAL A 344 -7.59 2.87 -42.46
C VAL A 344 -6.40 1.96 -42.22
N ARG A 345 -5.19 2.34 -42.65
CA ARG A 345 -3.96 1.59 -42.39
C ARG A 345 -3.66 1.47 -40.90
N ILE A 346 -3.77 2.54 -40.14
CA ILE A 346 -3.54 2.52 -38.68
C ILE A 346 -4.48 1.53 -37.99
N VAL A 347 -5.77 1.56 -38.33
CA VAL A 347 -6.77 0.64 -37.75
C VAL A 347 -6.48 -0.80 -38.17
N LEU A 348 -6.17 -1.03 -39.45
CA LEU A 348 -5.80 -2.35 -39.95
C LEU A 348 -4.55 -2.90 -39.26
N ASP A 349 -3.49 -2.10 -39.13
CA ASP A 349 -2.24 -2.49 -38.48
C ASP A 349 -2.48 -2.80 -37.00
N SER A 350 -3.33 -2.02 -36.31
CA SER A 350 -3.71 -2.28 -34.92
C SER A 350 -4.47 -3.60 -34.78
N LEU A 351 -5.46 -3.86 -35.64
CA LEU A 351 -6.23 -5.10 -35.62
C LEU A 351 -5.37 -6.31 -35.95
N LYS A 352 -4.50 -6.21 -36.96
CA LYS A 352 -3.52 -7.26 -37.29
C LYS A 352 -2.62 -7.58 -36.11
N LYS A 353 -2.09 -6.57 -35.40
CA LYS A 353 -1.31 -6.78 -34.18
C LYS A 353 -2.10 -7.41 -33.02
N ILE A 354 -3.42 -7.19 -32.94
CA ILE A 354 -4.27 -7.86 -31.95
C ILE A 354 -4.44 -9.32 -32.32
N VAL A 355 -4.77 -9.61 -33.59
CA VAL A 355 -4.92 -10.97 -34.11
C VAL A 355 -3.61 -11.74 -33.99
N GLU A 356 -2.47 -11.17 -34.36
CA GLU A 356 -1.15 -11.79 -34.21
C GLU A 356 -0.83 -12.13 -32.75
N ARG A 357 -1.17 -11.24 -31.81
CA ARG A 357 -1.00 -11.52 -30.37
C ARG A 357 -1.92 -12.64 -29.90
N GLU A 358 -3.15 -12.67 -30.37
CA GLU A 358 -4.12 -13.72 -30.04
C GLU A 358 -3.73 -15.08 -30.63
N GLU A 359 -3.27 -15.11 -31.88
CA GLU A 359 -2.71 -16.31 -32.50
C GLU A 359 -1.47 -16.80 -31.76
N LEU A 360 -0.56 -15.90 -31.39
CA LEU A 360 0.62 -16.26 -30.61
C LEU A 360 0.23 -16.86 -29.26
N TYR A 361 -0.73 -16.24 -28.56
CA TYR A 361 -1.25 -16.76 -27.30
C TYR A 361 -1.87 -18.15 -27.48
N ASN A 362 -2.72 -18.34 -28.49
CA ASN A 362 -3.35 -19.64 -28.76
C ASN A 362 -2.34 -20.73 -29.13
N ARG A 363 -1.22 -20.38 -29.78
CA ARG A 363 -0.11 -21.31 -30.05
C ARG A 363 0.70 -21.65 -28.80
N GLN A 364 0.93 -20.68 -27.92
CA GLN A 364 1.65 -20.88 -26.66
C GLN A 364 0.81 -21.60 -25.60
N HIS A 365 -0.52 -21.41 -25.66
CA HIS A 365 -1.49 -21.91 -24.71
C HIS A 365 -2.62 -22.64 -25.44
N PRO A 366 -2.34 -23.82 -26.03
CA PRO A 366 -3.36 -24.61 -26.71
C PRO A 366 -4.41 -25.11 -25.71
N LEU A 367 -5.66 -25.21 -26.17
CA LEU A 367 -6.77 -25.80 -25.41
C LEU A 367 -6.49 -27.29 -25.15
N PHE A 368 -6.97 -27.80 -24.03
CA PHE A 368 -6.87 -29.23 -23.67
C PHE A 368 -7.41 -30.15 -24.76
N THR A 369 -8.50 -29.75 -25.43
CA THR A 369 -9.13 -30.49 -26.52
C THR A 369 -8.27 -30.59 -27.79
N ASN A 370 -7.26 -29.73 -27.94
CA ASN A 370 -6.43 -29.61 -29.15
C ASN A 370 -4.98 -30.06 -28.93
N ALA A 371 -4.61 -30.46 -27.71
CA ALA A 371 -3.24 -30.78 -27.33
C ALA A 371 -3.07 -32.29 -27.05
N ASP A 372 -1.82 -32.76 -27.12
CA ASP A 372 -1.49 -34.16 -26.84
C ASP A 372 -1.64 -34.43 -25.34
N PRO A 373 -2.32 -35.53 -24.92
CA PRO A 373 -2.33 -35.94 -23.53
C PRO A 373 -0.98 -36.02 -22.87
N GLU A 374 0.09 -36.34 -23.59
CA GLU A 374 1.44 -36.38 -23.03
C GLU A 374 1.96 -35.03 -22.53
N GLU A 375 1.36 -33.91 -22.94
CA GLU A 375 1.72 -32.57 -22.43
C GLU A 375 1.25 -32.34 -20.99
N LEU A 376 0.25 -33.09 -20.49
CA LEU A 376 -0.21 -32.97 -19.11
C LEU A 376 0.81 -33.63 -18.18
N THR A 377 1.59 -32.78 -17.52
CA THR A 377 2.57 -33.23 -16.52
C THR A 377 1.91 -33.47 -15.18
N ALA A 378 2.37 -34.51 -14.46
CA ALA A 378 1.90 -34.82 -13.13
C ALA A 378 3.04 -35.00 -12.13
N VAL A 379 2.84 -34.47 -10.93
CA VAL A 379 3.82 -34.51 -9.84
C VAL A 379 3.14 -35.05 -8.59
N VAL A 380 3.68 -36.14 -8.04
CA VAL A 380 3.17 -36.77 -6.81
C VAL A 380 4.25 -36.66 -5.73
N LEU A 381 3.89 -36.13 -4.56
CA LEU A 381 4.81 -35.83 -3.45
C LEU A 381 4.22 -36.28 -2.10
N GLY A 382 5.09 -36.65 -1.16
CA GLY A 382 4.72 -36.92 0.23
C GLY A 382 3.92 -38.20 0.46
N LEU A 383 4.02 -39.15 -0.48
CA LEU A 383 3.43 -40.49 -0.38
C LEU A 383 4.53 -41.57 -0.38
N PRO A 384 4.30 -42.74 0.26
CA PRO A 384 5.14 -43.92 0.09
C PRO A 384 5.07 -44.47 -1.34
N GLY A 385 6.12 -45.17 -1.80
CA GLY A 385 6.29 -45.56 -3.20
C GLY A 385 5.15 -46.41 -3.79
N ASP A 386 4.57 -47.33 -3.02
CA ASP A 386 3.43 -48.15 -3.44
C ASP A 386 2.16 -47.32 -3.69
N GLN A 387 1.92 -46.29 -2.87
CA GLN A 387 0.79 -45.36 -3.03
C GLN A 387 1.04 -44.37 -4.16
N GLU A 388 2.28 -43.90 -4.28
CA GLU A 388 2.70 -43.03 -5.38
C GLU A 388 2.46 -43.72 -6.74
N GLU A 389 2.80 -45.00 -6.86
CA GLU A 389 2.53 -45.81 -8.06
C GLU A 389 1.04 -45.92 -8.37
N ILE A 390 0.19 -46.11 -7.36
CA ILE A 390 -1.28 -46.16 -7.56
C ILE A 390 -1.79 -44.81 -8.06
N PHE A 391 -1.31 -43.69 -7.50
CA PHE A 391 -1.65 -42.36 -7.99
C PHE A 391 -1.18 -42.14 -9.42
N ARG A 392 0.07 -42.49 -9.75
CA ARG A 392 0.60 -42.37 -11.12
C ARG A 392 -0.22 -43.19 -12.10
N SER A 393 -0.56 -44.43 -11.77
CA SER A 393 -1.42 -45.28 -12.60
C SER A 393 -2.81 -44.71 -12.80
N ALA A 394 -3.41 -44.14 -11.74
CA ALA A 394 -4.74 -43.51 -11.81
C ALA A 394 -4.72 -42.24 -12.67
N ILE A 395 -3.65 -41.43 -12.58
CA ILE A 395 -3.43 -40.25 -13.42
C ILE A 395 -3.37 -40.66 -14.90
N GLU A 396 -2.51 -41.60 -15.26
CA GLU A 396 -2.35 -42.02 -16.66
C GLU A 396 -3.66 -42.57 -17.25
N THR A 397 -4.43 -43.31 -16.44
CA THR A 397 -5.73 -43.85 -16.88
C THR A 397 -6.79 -42.77 -17.12
N ARG A 398 -6.72 -41.64 -16.41
CA ARG A 398 -7.73 -40.56 -16.47
C ARG A 398 -7.28 -39.32 -17.24
N LYS A 399 -6.05 -39.28 -17.75
CA LYS A 399 -5.45 -38.13 -18.44
C LYS A 399 -6.37 -37.57 -19.53
N THR A 400 -6.94 -38.45 -20.35
CA THR A 400 -7.86 -38.11 -21.45
C THR A 400 -9.21 -37.55 -20.96
N GLU A 401 -9.73 -38.02 -19.82
CA GLU A 401 -10.96 -37.49 -19.23
C GLU A 401 -10.74 -36.11 -18.62
N ILE A 402 -9.61 -35.89 -17.94
CA ILE A 402 -9.22 -34.58 -17.40
C ILE A 402 -9.16 -33.53 -18.52
N MET A 403 -8.68 -33.93 -19.70
CA MET A 403 -8.53 -33.03 -20.86
C MET A 403 -9.83 -32.69 -21.60
N LYS A 404 -10.97 -33.25 -21.19
CA LYS A 404 -12.28 -32.82 -21.71
C LYS A 404 -12.78 -31.52 -21.07
N ALA A 405 -12.04 -30.96 -20.10
CA ALA A 405 -12.38 -29.71 -19.46
C ALA A 405 -12.37 -28.54 -20.46
N ASP A 406 -13.54 -27.92 -20.67
CA ASP A 406 -13.70 -26.83 -21.62
C ASP A 406 -13.04 -25.52 -21.15
N GLY A 407 -12.49 -24.78 -22.10
CA GLY A 407 -11.78 -23.50 -21.85
C GLY A 407 -10.45 -23.61 -21.11
N ILE A 408 -9.97 -24.82 -20.79
CA ILE A 408 -8.71 -25.03 -20.06
C ILE A 408 -7.55 -25.22 -21.05
N ARG A 409 -6.39 -24.62 -20.74
CA ARG A 409 -5.24 -24.54 -21.64
C ARG A 409 -3.92 -24.99 -21.01
N PHE A 410 -2.99 -25.35 -21.87
CA PHE A 410 -1.60 -25.60 -21.52
C PHE A 410 -0.79 -24.29 -21.33
N PRO A 411 0.38 -24.32 -20.67
CA PRO A 411 0.93 -25.47 -19.95
C PRO A 411 0.09 -25.83 -18.72
N SER A 412 0.00 -27.12 -18.41
CA SER A 412 -0.76 -27.61 -17.26
C SER A 412 -0.01 -28.65 -16.44
N ILE A 413 -0.25 -28.62 -15.13
CA ILE A 413 0.42 -29.48 -14.14
C ILE A 413 -0.62 -29.97 -13.14
N LEU A 414 -0.75 -31.29 -13.03
CA LEU A 414 -1.48 -31.94 -11.95
C LEU A 414 -0.53 -32.23 -10.79
N LYS A 415 -0.68 -31.50 -9.68
CA LYS A 415 0.14 -31.67 -8.47
C LYS A 415 -0.65 -32.38 -7.37
N ILE A 416 -0.13 -33.50 -6.89
CA ILE A 416 -0.66 -34.27 -5.77
C ILE A 416 0.37 -34.22 -4.65
N ASP A 417 0.03 -33.56 -3.54
CA ASP A 417 1.00 -33.26 -2.49
C ASP A 417 0.44 -33.60 -1.10
N TYR A 418 0.90 -34.73 -0.57
CA TYR A 418 0.57 -35.24 0.76
C TYR A 418 1.64 -34.92 1.81
N SER A 419 2.62 -34.09 1.46
CA SER A 419 3.57 -33.50 2.43
C SER A 419 2.96 -32.30 3.16
N GLN A 420 1.94 -31.68 2.58
CA GLN A 420 1.22 -30.53 3.12
C GLN A 420 0.10 -30.94 4.08
N THR A 421 -0.33 -30.02 4.94
CA THR A 421 -1.51 -30.19 5.81
C THR A 421 -2.43 -28.97 5.67
N PRO A 422 -3.64 -29.13 5.08
CA PRO A 422 -4.19 -30.37 4.54
C PRO A 422 -3.44 -30.82 3.26
N PRO A 423 -3.47 -32.12 2.93
CA PRO A 423 -3.01 -32.59 1.62
C PRO A 423 -3.78 -31.91 0.49
N ILE A 424 -3.15 -31.78 -0.68
CA ILE A 424 -3.77 -31.12 -1.83
C ILE A 424 -3.68 -31.97 -3.10
N ILE A 425 -4.74 -31.91 -3.90
CA ILE A 425 -4.77 -32.38 -5.29
C ILE A 425 -5.13 -31.15 -6.12
N MET A 426 -4.16 -30.65 -6.88
CA MET A 426 -4.22 -29.35 -7.54
C MET A 426 -4.02 -29.48 -9.04
N MET A 427 -4.94 -28.94 -9.83
CA MET A 427 -4.73 -28.65 -11.24
C MET A 427 -4.24 -27.21 -11.39
N ASN A 428 -3.08 -27.01 -11.99
CA ASN A 428 -2.59 -25.71 -12.42
C ASN A 428 -2.62 -25.65 -13.95
N ALA A 429 -3.37 -24.73 -14.54
CA ALA A 429 -3.53 -24.64 -15.99
C ALA A 429 -3.66 -23.17 -16.44
N PHE A 430 -3.75 -22.91 -17.74
CA PHE A 430 -4.01 -21.58 -18.29
C PHE A 430 -5.46 -21.42 -18.72
N VAL A 431 -5.92 -20.17 -18.82
CA VAL A 431 -7.24 -19.80 -19.31
C VAL A 431 -7.16 -18.49 -20.09
N ASN A 432 -7.95 -18.32 -21.15
CA ASN A 432 -8.17 -17.01 -21.75
C ASN A 432 -9.43 -16.39 -21.13
N ALA A 433 -9.41 -15.09 -20.83
CA ALA A 433 -10.60 -14.37 -20.38
C ALA A 433 -11.80 -14.54 -21.33
N LYS A 434 -11.53 -14.71 -22.64
CA LYS A 434 -12.55 -15.00 -23.65
C LYS A 434 -13.18 -16.40 -23.55
N ASP A 435 -12.53 -17.34 -22.86
CA ASP A 435 -13.07 -18.69 -22.64
C ASP A 435 -14.09 -18.72 -21.49
N ALA A 436 -14.23 -17.61 -20.73
CA ALA A 436 -15.25 -17.48 -19.70
C ALA A 436 -16.59 -17.09 -20.34
N GLU A 437 -17.66 -17.77 -19.92
CA GLU A 437 -19.01 -17.37 -20.32
C GLU A 437 -19.43 -16.18 -19.45
N LYS A 438 -19.97 -15.15 -20.11
CA LYS A 438 -20.38 -13.91 -19.45
C LYS A 438 -21.89 -13.76 -19.52
N GLU A 439 -22.53 -13.69 -18.35
CA GLU A 439 -23.95 -13.40 -18.23
C GLU A 439 -24.15 -12.04 -17.53
N ILE A 440 -25.02 -11.20 -18.10
CA ILE A 440 -25.35 -9.89 -17.52
C ILE A 440 -26.81 -9.94 -17.09
N SER A 441 -27.06 -9.85 -15.79
CA SER A 441 -28.41 -9.88 -15.21
C SER A 441 -28.61 -8.66 -14.30
N GLY A 442 -29.36 -7.68 -14.81
CA GLY A 442 -29.62 -6.41 -14.13
C GLY A 442 -28.33 -5.66 -13.76
N GLU A 443 -28.08 -5.54 -12.45
CA GLU A 443 -26.90 -4.87 -11.87
C GLU A 443 -25.76 -5.84 -11.52
N SER A 444 -25.85 -7.09 -11.98
CA SER A 444 -24.82 -8.11 -11.76
C SER A 444 -24.23 -8.61 -13.08
N THR A 445 -22.93 -8.87 -13.07
CA THR A 445 -22.22 -9.57 -14.13
C THR A 445 -21.66 -10.86 -13.56
N ALA A 446 -22.03 -11.99 -14.14
CA ALA A 446 -21.52 -13.30 -13.77
C ALA A 446 -20.52 -13.79 -14.83
N TYR A 447 -19.40 -14.35 -14.36
CA TYR A 447 -18.42 -15.04 -15.20
C TYR A 447 -18.39 -16.52 -14.77
N SER A 448 -18.73 -17.43 -15.67
CA SER A 448 -18.59 -18.88 -15.44
C SER A 448 -17.42 -19.45 -16.23
N LEU A 449 -16.69 -20.34 -15.56
CA LEU A 449 -15.64 -21.19 -16.14
C LEU A 449 -16.06 -22.67 -16.02
N PRO A 450 -16.89 -23.20 -16.93
CA PRO A 450 -17.46 -24.53 -16.81
C PRO A 450 -16.43 -25.65 -16.62
N GLY A 451 -15.26 -25.51 -17.27
CA GLY A 451 -14.13 -26.44 -17.13
C GLY A 451 -13.63 -26.63 -15.69
N VAL A 452 -13.81 -25.64 -14.80
CA VAL A 452 -13.44 -25.77 -13.38
C VAL A 452 -14.26 -26.85 -12.69
N SER A 453 -15.56 -26.93 -12.97
CA SER A 453 -16.41 -27.97 -12.39
C SER A 453 -16.06 -29.35 -12.89
N TRP A 454 -15.75 -29.48 -14.18
CA TRP A 454 -15.27 -30.72 -14.75
C TRP A 454 -13.97 -31.17 -14.08
N LEU A 455 -12.99 -30.27 -13.96
CA LEU A 455 -11.73 -30.57 -13.30
C LEU A 455 -11.94 -31.00 -11.84
N MET A 456 -12.75 -30.28 -11.06
CA MET A 456 -13.03 -30.66 -9.68
C MET A 456 -13.65 -32.06 -9.55
N GLN A 457 -14.55 -32.43 -10.46
CA GLN A 457 -15.11 -33.79 -10.53
C GLN A 457 -14.04 -34.82 -10.84
N GLU A 458 -13.17 -34.54 -11.78
CA GLU A 458 -12.11 -35.46 -12.18
C GLU A 458 -11.02 -35.61 -11.10
N LEU A 459 -10.71 -34.55 -10.35
CA LEU A 459 -9.82 -34.62 -9.19
C LEU A 459 -10.42 -35.50 -8.07
N ASP A 460 -11.73 -35.38 -7.82
CA ASP A 460 -12.44 -36.26 -6.90
C ASP A 460 -12.45 -37.71 -7.42
N ALA A 461 -12.80 -37.93 -8.68
CA ALA A 461 -12.86 -39.25 -9.28
C ALA A 461 -11.50 -39.96 -9.28
N LEU A 462 -10.41 -39.21 -9.49
CA LEU A 462 -9.04 -39.69 -9.32
C LEU A 462 -8.78 -40.14 -7.88
N LYS A 463 -9.12 -39.30 -6.89
CA LYS A 463 -8.99 -39.65 -5.46
C LYS A 463 -9.79 -40.92 -5.12
N GLN A 464 -11.04 -41.01 -5.58
CA GLN A 464 -11.90 -42.16 -5.33
C GLN A 464 -11.39 -43.44 -6.00
N HIS A 465 -10.78 -43.33 -7.19
CA HIS A 465 -10.13 -44.47 -7.85
C HIS A 465 -8.99 -45.01 -6.98
N VAL A 466 -8.13 -44.12 -6.49
CA VAL A 466 -7.00 -44.50 -5.62
C VAL A 466 -7.48 -45.14 -4.33
N LEU A 467 -8.50 -44.57 -3.68
CA LEU A 467 -9.09 -45.13 -2.47
C LEU A 467 -9.61 -46.55 -2.67
N LYS A 468 -10.30 -46.82 -3.78
CA LYS A 468 -10.79 -48.16 -4.11
C LYS A 468 -9.65 -49.16 -4.32
N GLU A 469 -8.57 -48.75 -4.97
CA GLU A 469 -7.40 -49.61 -5.18
C GLU A 469 -6.67 -49.90 -3.88
N LEU A 470 -6.54 -48.92 -2.99
CA LEU A 470 -5.94 -49.12 -1.66
C LEU A 470 -6.78 -50.04 -0.78
N GLU A 471 -8.10 -49.90 -0.81
CA GLU A 471 -9.04 -50.78 -0.11
C GLU A 471 -8.93 -52.23 -0.62
N LYS A 472 -8.83 -52.45 -1.94
CA LYS A 472 -8.62 -53.78 -2.53
C LYS A 472 -7.29 -54.42 -2.09
N ARG A 473 -6.25 -53.61 -1.92
CA ARG A 473 -4.90 -54.06 -1.52
C ARG A 473 -4.77 -54.27 0.00
N GLY A 474 -5.82 -54.01 0.78
CA GLY A 474 -5.79 -54.17 2.24
C GLY A 474 -4.90 -53.15 2.95
N SER A 475 -4.80 -51.93 2.41
CA SER A 475 -3.93 -50.87 2.93
C SER A 475 -4.37 -50.39 4.32
N ASP A 476 -3.43 -49.79 5.07
CA ASP A 476 -3.67 -49.32 6.43
C ASP A 476 -4.80 -48.25 6.51
N SER A 477 -5.65 -48.40 7.51
CA SER A 477 -6.78 -47.52 7.83
C SER A 477 -6.36 -46.05 8.04
N GLU A 478 -5.15 -45.80 8.57
CA GLU A 478 -4.64 -44.45 8.79
C GLU A 478 -4.29 -43.75 7.46
N GLN A 479 -3.71 -44.50 6.52
CA GLN A 479 -3.32 -43.99 5.20
C GLN A 479 -4.54 -43.68 4.34
N VAL A 480 -5.53 -44.58 4.33
CA VAL A 480 -6.82 -44.36 3.68
C VAL A 480 -7.50 -43.10 4.25
N ARG A 481 -7.46 -42.91 5.57
CA ARG A 481 -7.98 -41.71 6.21
C ARG A 481 -7.23 -40.45 5.79
N LYS A 482 -5.88 -40.50 5.69
CA LYS A 482 -5.07 -39.36 5.21
C LYS A 482 -5.40 -38.98 3.76
N ILE A 483 -5.62 -39.96 2.89
CA ILE A 483 -5.97 -39.71 1.48
C ILE A 483 -7.34 -39.03 1.38
N LYS A 484 -8.31 -39.43 2.21
CA LYS A 484 -9.65 -38.83 2.22
C LYS A 484 -9.64 -37.32 2.54
N THR A 485 -8.68 -36.81 3.32
CA THR A 485 -8.66 -35.40 3.76
C THR A 485 -8.12 -34.41 2.73
N ALA A 486 -7.71 -34.86 1.54
CA ALA A 486 -7.15 -33.97 0.52
C ALA A 486 -8.18 -32.93 0.04
N ALA A 487 -7.73 -31.68 -0.08
CA ALA A 487 -8.49 -30.60 -0.72
C ALA A 487 -8.24 -30.58 -2.23
N TYR A 488 -9.27 -30.21 -2.99
CA TYR A 488 -9.20 -30.02 -4.44
C TYR A 488 -8.93 -28.56 -4.75
N ILE A 489 -7.98 -28.29 -5.64
CA ILE A 489 -7.60 -26.95 -6.03
C ILE A 489 -7.56 -26.88 -7.55
N VAL A 490 -8.22 -25.89 -8.14
CA VAL A 490 -8.07 -25.58 -9.57
C VAL A 490 -7.57 -24.14 -9.68
N ARG A 491 -6.35 -23.99 -10.17
CA ARG A 491 -5.70 -22.71 -10.43
C ARG A 491 -5.60 -22.48 -11.92
N LEU A 492 -6.14 -21.35 -12.38
CA LEU A 492 -6.15 -20.95 -13.78
C LEU A 492 -5.39 -19.65 -13.97
N ASN A 493 -4.33 -19.69 -14.76
CA ASN A 493 -3.45 -18.57 -15.03
C ASN A 493 -3.92 -17.86 -16.30
N LYS A 494 -4.13 -16.55 -16.22
CA LYS A 494 -4.29 -15.66 -17.39
C LYS A 494 -2.92 -15.39 -18.02
N ASN A 495 -1.90 -15.27 -17.18
CA ASN A 495 -0.49 -15.12 -17.55
C ASN A 495 0.39 -15.60 -16.38
N VAL A 496 1.70 -15.35 -16.42
CA VAL A 496 2.65 -15.85 -15.40
C VAL A 496 2.40 -15.26 -14.01
N SER A 497 1.87 -14.04 -13.90
CA SER A 497 1.61 -13.36 -12.62
C SER A 497 0.15 -13.42 -12.17
N ASP A 498 -0.77 -13.57 -13.11
CA ASP A 498 -2.19 -13.36 -12.87
C ASP A 498 -2.94 -14.70 -12.92
N TYR A 499 -3.57 -15.08 -11.82
CA TYR A 499 -4.31 -16.33 -11.72
C TYR A 499 -5.51 -16.25 -10.79
N ILE A 500 -6.45 -17.15 -11.02
CA ILE A 500 -7.60 -17.40 -10.15
C ILE A 500 -7.52 -18.82 -9.58
N THR A 501 -7.85 -18.98 -8.30
CA THR A 501 -7.81 -20.27 -7.61
C THR A 501 -9.16 -20.59 -6.98
N PHE A 502 -9.71 -21.74 -7.36
CA PHE A 502 -10.92 -22.32 -6.79
C PHE A 502 -10.57 -23.46 -5.85
N TYR A 503 -11.36 -23.60 -4.79
CA TYR A 503 -11.16 -24.62 -3.76
C TYR A 503 -12.40 -25.52 -3.65
N GLY A 504 -12.15 -26.81 -3.49
CA GLY A 504 -13.18 -27.82 -3.28
C GLY A 504 -12.74 -28.87 -2.28
N LYS A 505 -13.69 -29.65 -1.81
CA LYS A 505 -13.46 -30.86 -0.99
C LYS A 505 -14.53 -31.89 -1.28
N GLU A 506 -14.33 -33.10 -0.76
CA GLU A 506 -15.31 -34.17 -0.83
C GLU A 506 -16.65 -33.76 -0.18
N ASN A 507 -17.75 -34.11 -0.84
CA ASN A 507 -19.08 -33.93 -0.26
C ASN A 507 -19.47 -35.16 0.55
N LEU A 508 -19.36 -35.07 1.88
CA LEU A 508 -19.76 -36.13 2.80
C LEU A 508 -21.27 -36.44 2.77
N TRP A 509 -22.08 -35.57 2.15
CA TRP A 509 -23.53 -35.73 2.01
C TRP A 509 -23.97 -35.98 0.56
N ALA A 510 -23.06 -36.41 -0.32
CA ALA A 510 -23.33 -36.62 -1.74
C ALA A 510 -24.59 -37.46 -2.04
N GLN A 511 -24.93 -38.43 -1.18
CA GLN A 511 -26.14 -39.26 -1.29
C GLN A 511 -27.47 -38.48 -1.22
N ARG A 512 -27.45 -37.26 -0.65
CA ARG A 512 -28.65 -36.39 -0.49
C ARG A 512 -28.70 -35.26 -1.52
N GLU A 513 -27.54 -34.77 -1.97
CA GLU A 513 -27.42 -33.55 -2.78
C GLU A 513 -27.09 -33.83 -4.25
N GLY A 514 -26.75 -35.08 -4.61
CA GLY A 514 -26.42 -35.48 -5.98
C GLY A 514 -25.06 -34.99 -6.49
N GLN A 515 -24.40 -34.06 -5.79
CA GLN A 515 -23.04 -33.59 -6.10
C GLN A 515 -21.98 -34.32 -5.28
N VAL A 516 -20.98 -34.88 -5.97
CA VAL A 516 -19.94 -35.76 -5.40
C VAL A 516 -18.82 -34.97 -4.67
N PHE A 517 -18.67 -33.69 -5.00
CA PHE A 517 -17.73 -32.76 -4.38
C PHE A 517 -18.45 -31.44 -4.03
N LYS A 518 -17.87 -30.64 -3.14
CA LYS A 518 -18.42 -29.36 -2.70
C LYS A 518 -17.36 -28.27 -2.83
N TYR A 519 -17.72 -27.18 -3.49
CA TYR A 519 -16.93 -25.95 -3.50
C TYR A 519 -16.90 -25.31 -2.11
N TYR A 520 -15.79 -24.65 -1.81
CA TYR A 520 -15.78 -23.67 -0.75
C TYR A 520 -16.58 -22.43 -1.18
N ASP A 521 -17.06 -21.68 -0.20
CA ASP A 521 -17.78 -20.41 -0.37
C ASP A 521 -16.83 -19.23 -0.65
N PHE A 522 -15.67 -19.52 -1.26
CA PHE A 522 -14.69 -18.52 -1.65
C PHE A 522 -13.78 -18.99 -2.79
N PHE A 523 -13.18 -18.02 -3.48
CA PHE A 523 -12.06 -18.19 -4.41
C PHE A 523 -11.02 -17.10 -4.16
N ASP A 524 -9.81 -17.29 -4.68
CA ASP A 524 -8.73 -16.30 -4.58
C ASP A 524 -8.33 -15.79 -5.99
N ILE A 525 -8.11 -14.49 -6.16
CA ILE A 525 -7.51 -13.91 -7.38
C ILE A 525 -6.18 -13.26 -7.01
N THR A 526 -5.17 -13.52 -7.83
CA THR A 526 -3.87 -12.86 -7.81
C THR A 526 -3.68 -12.11 -9.11
N LEU A 527 -3.28 -10.85 -8.99
CA LEU A 527 -2.82 -10.01 -10.08
C LEU A 527 -1.43 -9.49 -9.71
N LYS A 528 -0.65 -9.05 -10.69
CA LYS A 528 0.72 -8.54 -10.53
C LYS A 528 0.97 -7.67 -9.27
N ASP A 529 0.00 -6.85 -8.87
CA ASP A 529 0.12 -5.91 -7.74
C ASP A 529 -0.66 -6.34 -6.47
N HIS A 530 -1.34 -7.48 -6.52
CA HIS A 530 -2.18 -8.01 -5.44
C HIS A 530 -2.03 -9.52 -5.27
N ASN A 531 -1.49 -9.94 -4.13
CA ASN A 531 -1.28 -11.36 -3.81
C ASN A 531 -2.51 -12.00 -3.16
N ASP A 532 -3.03 -13.07 -3.77
CA ASP A 532 -4.04 -14.01 -3.26
C ASP A 532 -5.19 -13.33 -2.50
N VAL A 533 -5.87 -12.40 -3.15
CA VAL A 533 -7.03 -11.70 -2.57
C VAL A 533 -8.22 -12.67 -2.54
N ARG A 534 -8.82 -12.86 -1.36
CA ARG A 534 -9.96 -13.77 -1.17
C ARG A 534 -11.30 -13.11 -1.38
N PHE A 535 -12.16 -13.78 -2.13
CA PHE A 535 -13.51 -13.36 -2.48
C PHE A 535 -14.52 -14.36 -1.94
N SER A 536 -15.53 -13.88 -1.21
CA SER A 536 -16.70 -14.71 -0.89
C SER A 536 -17.46 -15.03 -2.17
N ASN A 537 -17.91 -16.27 -2.30
CA ASN A 537 -18.64 -16.74 -3.45
C ASN A 537 -19.75 -17.71 -3.05
N GLU A 538 -20.72 -17.89 -3.94
CA GLU A 538 -21.55 -19.09 -3.89
C GLU A 538 -20.65 -20.32 -4.12
N PRO A 539 -20.98 -21.50 -3.55
CA PRO A 539 -20.17 -22.70 -3.69
C PRO A 539 -20.28 -23.25 -5.12
N SER A 540 -19.66 -22.55 -6.06
CA SER A 540 -19.73 -22.75 -7.50
C SER A 540 -18.46 -22.27 -8.19
N HIS A 541 -18.36 -22.59 -9.48
CA HIS A 541 -17.34 -22.07 -10.40
C HIS A 541 -17.72 -20.71 -11.01
N THR A 542 -18.89 -20.18 -10.66
CA THR A 542 -19.41 -18.92 -11.19
C THR A 542 -19.00 -17.79 -10.27
N ILE A 543 -18.43 -16.74 -10.84
CA ILE A 543 -18.02 -15.53 -10.12
C ILE A 543 -19.07 -14.47 -10.37
N ILE A 544 -19.80 -14.09 -9.33
CA ILE A 544 -20.86 -13.09 -9.43
C ILE A 544 -20.33 -11.75 -8.94
N ILE A 545 -20.22 -10.78 -9.85
CA ILE A 545 -19.86 -9.39 -9.54
C ILE A 545 -21.14 -8.58 -9.45
N ARG A 546 -21.40 -7.95 -8.29
CA ARG A 546 -22.53 -7.03 -8.09
C ARG A 546 -22.01 -5.59 -8.17
N LYS A 547 -22.67 -4.75 -8.97
CA LYS A 547 -22.29 -3.34 -9.21
C LYS A 547 -22.33 -2.48 -7.94
N ASP A 548 -23.22 -2.81 -7.02
CA ASP A 548 -23.42 -2.10 -5.74
C ASP A 548 -22.72 -2.79 -4.55
N SER A 549 -21.75 -3.67 -4.81
CA SER A 549 -20.92 -4.22 -3.74
C SER A 549 -20.13 -3.10 -3.07
N PRO A 550 -20.16 -2.96 -1.73
CA PRO A 550 -19.29 -2.01 -1.01
C PRO A 550 -17.80 -2.30 -1.19
N ASP A 551 -17.47 -3.46 -1.78
CA ASP A 551 -16.11 -3.95 -2.02
C ASP A 551 -15.67 -3.59 -3.45
N THR A 552 -15.48 -2.28 -3.72
CA THR A 552 -15.10 -1.72 -5.04
C THR A 552 -13.79 -2.30 -5.58
N LEU A 553 -12.85 -2.62 -4.69
CA LEU A 553 -11.61 -3.32 -5.04
C LEU A 553 -11.89 -4.69 -5.67
N LYS A 554 -12.79 -5.47 -5.07
CA LYS A 554 -13.15 -6.80 -5.59
C LYS A 554 -13.80 -6.73 -6.97
N HIS A 555 -14.64 -5.72 -7.19
CA HIS A 555 -15.22 -5.47 -8.50
C HIS A 555 -14.12 -5.16 -9.54
N SER A 556 -13.15 -4.29 -9.19
CA SER A 556 -12.02 -3.98 -10.08
C SER A 556 -11.22 -5.22 -10.42
N LEU A 557 -10.74 -5.97 -9.43
CA LEU A 557 -9.85 -7.12 -9.64
C LEU A 557 -10.50 -8.22 -10.50
N CYS A 558 -11.77 -8.54 -10.27
CA CYS A 558 -12.48 -9.50 -11.11
C CYS A 558 -12.68 -8.97 -12.54
N THR A 559 -12.94 -7.66 -12.68
CA THR A 559 -13.07 -7.03 -14.00
C THR A 559 -11.73 -7.06 -14.75
N ASP A 560 -10.63 -6.73 -14.08
CA ASP A 560 -9.27 -6.71 -14.64
C ASP A 560 -8.79 -8.12 -15.03
N PHE A 561 -9.25 -9.15 -14.33
CA PHE A 561 -8.97 -10.53 -14.70
C PHE A 561 -9.72 -10.96 -15.98
N PHE A 562 -11.01 -10.63 -16.12
CA PHE A 562 -11.85 -11.08 -17.25
C PHE A 562 -11.98 -10.10 -18.43
N GLN A 563 -11.40 -8.90 -18.36
CA GLN A 563 -11.26 -7.96 -19.48
C GLN A 563 -9.83 -7.96 -20.02
#